data_AF-A0A1U9R1R9-F1
#
_entry.id   AF-A0A1U9R1R9-F1
#
_cell.length_a   1.000
_cell.length_b   1.000
_cell.length_c   1.000
_cell.angle_alpha   90.00
_cell.angle_beta   90.00
_cell.angle_gamma   90.00
#
_symmetry.space_group_name_H-M   'P 1'
#
loop_
_entity.id
_entity.type
_entity.pdbx_description
1 polymer ?
#
loop_
_entity_poly.entity_id
_entity_poly.type
_entity_poly.pdbx_seq_one_letter_code
_entity_poly.pdbx_strand_id
1 'polypeptide(L)'
;MTHPYIPTRADGPEHTIWFETRPRYLAGGGDPRHITQALRAAGWKNHSDPEYPHVVLASPDHQHTVVLEPETSAYAAWWRIQAHGYRDGWYATFGGNTPVEILAGLTDAFLKPVPETAPEIWPTLAWAGWAYERDEHGNESARHPDGILSLRRRAVEPGEDFFWTAEAALPTGLGGHERIWHAYFDDRMPPHLIAAFTHALASDEPVQRRHYDVPRSHLVTQERGPRGEQLAHAHEARLKTARATARKTRRTALSAQKPPAPSTITALPARSR
;
A
#
# COMPACT_ATOMS: atom_id res chain seq x y z
N MET A 1 -24.99 -0.94 14.47
CA MET A 1 -25.10 0.53 14.56
C MET A 1 -23.71 1.06 14.82
N THR A 2 -23.03 1.49 13.77
CA THR A 2 -21.63 1.93 13.80
C THR A 2 -21.62 3.36 14.33
N HIS A 3 -21.04 3.58 15.51
CA HIS A 3 -20.92 4.93 16.05
C HIS A 3 -20.12 5.81 15.07
N PRO A 4 -20.59 7.04 14.78
CA PRO A 4 -19.79 7.98 14.00
C PRO A 4 -18.51 8.27 14.79
N TYR A 5 -17.40 7.74 14.29
CA TYR A 5 -16.08 7.91 14.86
C TYR A 5 -15.67 9.37 14.70
N ILE A 6 -15.68 10.14 15.79
CA ILE A 6 -15.12 11.50 15.85
C ILE A 6 -13.69 11.35 16.37
N PRO A 7 -12.64 11.37 15.51
CA PRO A 7 -11.27 11.30 15.97
C PRO A 7 -10.89 12.64 16.59
N THR A 8 -11.09 12.77 17.89
CA THR A 8 -10.42 13.83 18.67
C THR A 8 -9.08 13.32 19.18
N ARG A 9 -8.19 14.25 19.53
CA ARG A 9 -6.90 13.99 20.21
C ARG A 9 -7.02 13.17 21.51
N ALA A 10 -8.24 12.88 21.97
CA ALA A 10 -8.58 12.10 23.15
C ALA A 10 -8.47 10.57 22.93
N ASP A 11 -8.30 10.12 21.69
CA ASP A 11 -8.32 8.69 21.33
C ASP A 11 -6.89 8.16 21.04
N GLY A 12 -5.97 8.53 21.93
CA GLY A 12 -4.59 8.06 21.89
C GLY A 12 -4.48 6.59 22.29
N PRO A 13 -3.45 5.87 21.80
CA PRO A 13 -3.29 4.45 22.08
C PRO A 13 -3.16 4.13 23.58
N GLU A 14 -2.75 5.08 24.41
CA GLU A 14 -2.54 4.98 25.85
C GLU A 14 -3.80 4.64 26.67
N HIS A 15 -5.00 4.95 26.18
CA HIS A 15 -6.26 4.72 26.90
C HIS A 15 -7.08 3.54 26.34
N THR A 16 -6.45 2.73 25.48
CA THR A 16 -7.10 1.67 24.73
C THR A 16 -6.46 0.32 25.03
N ILE A 17 -7.28 -0.74 25.20
CA ILE A 17 -6.79 -2.12 25.21
C ILE A 17 -6.63 -2.58 23.76
N TRP A 18 -5.40 -2.93 23.40
CA TRP A 18 -5.04 -3.37 22.06
C TRP A 18 -4.94 -4.88 21.98
N PHE A 19 -5.31 -5.40 20.81
CA PHE A 19 -5.25 -6.81 20.48
C PHE A 19 -4.41 -7.03 19.23
N GLU A 20 -3.49 -7.99 19.32
CA GLU A 20 -2.84 -8.58 18.17
C GLU A 20 -3.86 -9.41 17.41
N THR A 21 -4.17 -8.98 16.18
CA THR A 21 -5.21 -9.56 15.35
C THR A 21 -4.59 -10.28 14.16
N ARG A 22 -4.94 -11.56 13.98
CA ARG A 22 -4.53 -12.42 12.86
C ARG A 22 -5.74 -13.12 12.23
N PRO A 23 -5.74 -13.38 10.91
CA PRO A 23 -4.79 -12.88 9.93
C PRO A 23 -5.03 -11.39 9.62
N ARG A 24 -3.96 -10.66 9.27
CA ARG A 24 -4.03 -9.22 9.01
C ARG A 24 -5.07 -8.85 7.97
N TYR A 25 -5.17 -9.63 6.89
CA TYR A 25 -6.06 -9.32 5.76
C TYR A 25 -7.56 -9.38 6.14
N LEU A 26 -7.92 -9.90 7.33
CA LEU A 26 -9.28 -9.94 7.87
C LEU A 26 -9.52 -8.94 9.02
N ALA A 27 -8.49 -8.19 9.41
CA ALA A 27 -8.55 -7.29 10.57
C ALA A 27 -9.30 -5.96 10.29
N GLY A 28 -9.89 -5.78 9.11
CA GLY A 28 -10.56 -4.55 8.69
C GLY A 28 -9.60 -3.39 8.38
N GLY A 29 -10.19 -2.25 8.00
CA GLY A 29 -9.48 -1.09 7.47
C GLY A 29 -8.38 -0.53 8.39
N GLY A 30 -8.61 -0.50 9.70
CA GLY A 30 -7.64 0.08 10.65
C GLY A 30 -7.60 1.62 10.58
N ASP A 31 -6.59 2.22 11.20
CA ASP A 31 -6.46 3.68 11.32
C ASP A 31 -5.76 4.31 10.11
N PRO A 32 -6.45 5.17 9.32
CA PRO A 32 -5.86 5.85 8.16
C PRO A 32 -4.62 6.71 8.47
N ARG A 33 -4.40 7.09 9.74
CA ARG A 33 -3.20 7.81 10.18
C ARG A 33 -1.92 7.00 9.96
N HIS A 34 -2.01 5.67 9.86
CA HIS A 34 -0.88 4.79 9.54
C HIS A 34 -0.23 5.12 8.19
N ILE A 35 -1.05 5.52 7.20
CA ILE A 35 -0.60 5.93 5.86
C ILE A 35 -0.43 7.45 5.80
N THR A 36 -1.49 8.19 6.15
CA THR A 36 -1.54 9.64 5.92
C THR A 36 -0.47 10.41 6.69
N GLN A 37 -0.17 10.02 7.94
CA GLN A 37 0.90 10.67 8.70
C GLN A 37 2.29 10.26 8.20
N ALA A 38 2.48 9.02 7.74
CA ALA A 38 3.74 8.56 7.18
C ALA A 38 4.09 9.32 5.88
N LEU A 39 3.13 9.46 4.97
CA LEU A 39 3.29 10.25 3.74
C LEU A 39 3.57 11.73 4.05
N ARG A 40 2.82 12.33 4.99
CA ARG A 40 3.11 13.71 5.44
C ARG A 40 4.51 13.85 6.06
N ALA A 41 4.95 12.87 6.85
CA ALA A 41 6.30 12.88 7.41
C ALA A 41 7.39 12.77 6.34
N ALA A 42 7.08 12.10 5.22
CA ALA A 42 7.91 12.03 4.01
C ALA A 42 7.85 13.30 3.13
N GLY A 43 7.01 14.28 3.48
CA GLY A 43 6.91 15.58 2.81
C GLY A 43 5.81 15.68 1.76
N TRP A 44 4.86 14.74 1.72
CA TRP A 44 3.65 14.88 0.92
C TRP A 44 2.79 16.05 1.43
N LYS A 45 2.18 16.79 0.51
CA LYS A 45 1.37 17.98 0.82
C LYS A 45 -0.09 17.60 0.95
N ASN A 46 -0.77 18.17 1.94
CA ASN A 46 -2.21 18.00 2.12
C ASN A 46 -2.96 19.05 1.30
N HIS A 47 -3.87 18.60 0.44
CA HIS A 47 -4.74 19.38 -0.42
C HIS A 47 -6.23 19.14 -0.12
N SER A 48 -6.54 18.55 1.05
CA SER A 48 -7.92 18.38 1.49
C SER A 48 -8.68 19.69 1.54
N ASP A 49 -9.94 19.63 1.13
CA ASP A 49 -10.95 20.62 1.42
C ASP A 49 -11.30 20.56 2.92
N PRO A 50 -11.11 21.65 3.69
CA PRO A 50 -11.49 21.70 5.10
C PRO A 50 -12.99 21.48 5.36
N GLU A 51 -13.85 21.75 4.37
CA GLU A 51 -15.30 21.64 4.49
C GLU A 51 -15.83 20.25 4.11
N TYR A 52 -14.97 19.36 3.58
CA TYR A 52 -15.35 18.00 3.18
C TYR A 52 -14.49 16.94 3.89
N PRO A 53 -15.09 15.84 4.42
CA PRO A 53 -14.37 14.84 5.21
C PRO A 53 -13.55 13.87 4.36
N HIS A 54 -12.56 14.38 3.62
CA HIS A 54 -11.61 13.59 2.82
C HIS A 54 -10.15 13.91 3.18
N VAL A 55 -9.23 13.02 2.77
CA VAL A 55 -7.80 13.28 2.79
C VAL A 55 -7.24 13.23 1.38
N VAL A 56 -6.67 14.34 0.89
CA VAL A 56 -5.99 14.38 -0.42
C VAL A 56 -4.52 14.72 -0.21
N LEU A 57 -3.63 13.79 -0.53
CA LEU A 57 -2.18 13.97 -0.41
C LEU A 57 -1.53 13.94 -1.79
N ALA A 58 -0.73 14.97 -2.10
CA ALA A 58 0.09 15.01 -3.30
C ALA A 58 1.57 14.75 -2.98
N SER A 59 2.23 13.95 -3.83
CA SER A 59 3.66 13.68 -3.70
C SER A 59 4.50 14.94 -3.89
N PRO A 60 5.73 15.00 -3.35
CA PRO A 60 6.60 16.18 -3.48
C PRO A 60 6.95 16.57 -4.92
N ASP A 61 6.93 15.61 -5.84
CA ASP A 61 7.18 15.77 -7.28
C ASP A 61 5.88 15.99 -8.09
N HIS A 62 4.73 16.03 -7.41
CA HIS A 62 3.40 16.19 -8.00
C HIS A 62 3.01 15.12 -9.04
N GLN A 63 3.74 14.00 -9.09
CA GLN A 63 3.46 12.89 -10.00
C GLN A 63 2.39 11.94 -9.46
N HIS A 64 2.15 11.92 -8.15
CA HIS A 64 1.24 10.97 -7.51
C HIS A 64 0.26 11.67 -6.58
N THR A 65 -0.95 11.13 -6.47
CA THR A 65 -1.95 11.54 -5.50
C THR A 65 -2.52 10.34 -4.78
N VAL A 66 -2.71 10.48 -3.47
CA VAL A 66 -3.40 9.51 -2.61
C VAL A 66 -4.62 10.22 -2.04
N VAL A 67 -5.81 9.67 -2.32
CA VAL A 67 -7.08 10.15 -1.82
C VAL A 67 -7.69 9.11 -0.89
N LEU A 68 -8.15 9.56 0.26
CA LEU A 68 -9.05 8.83 1.14
C LEU A 68 -10.38 9.58 1.19
N GLU A 69 -11.42 8.94 0.72
CA GLU A 69 -12.78 9.45 0.70
C GLU A 69 -13.73 8.35 1.19
N PRO A 70 -14.06 8.34 2.49
CA PRO A 70 -14.97 7.34 3.04
C PRO A 70 -16.37 7.47 2.43
N GLU A 71 -16.89 6.36 1.94
CA GLU A 71 -18.25 6.24 1.42
C GLU A 71 -19.12 5.39 2.34
N THR A 72 -20.45 5.48 2.21
CA THR A 72 -21.40 4.72 3.05
C THR A 72 -21.21 3.21 2.95
N SER A 73 -20.80 2.71 1.78
CA SER A 73 -20.44 1.31 1.58
C SER A 73 -18.95 1.10 1.84
N ALA A 74 -18.62 0.18 2.75
CA ALA A 74 -17.24 -0.25 2.98
C ALA A 74 -16.65 -1.04 1.78
N TYR A 75 -17.50 -1.43 0.82
CA TYR A 75 -17.09 -2.03 -0.45
C TYR A 75 -16.80 -0.99 -1.53
N ALA A 76 -17.12 0.28 -1.31
CA ALA A 76 -16.75 1.32 -2.26
C ALA A 76 -15.26 1.66 -2.15
N ALA A 77 -14.72 2.29 -3.19
CA ALA A 77 -13.32 2.65 -3.31
C ALA A 77 -12.96 3.83 -2.39
N TRP A 78 -12.79 3.57 -1.09
CA TRP A 78 -12.42 4.60 -0.13
C TRP A 78 -11.02 5.15 -0.38
N TRP A 79 -10.10 4.31 -0.83
CA TRP A 79 -8.75 4.74 -1.17
C TRP A 79 -8.57 4.75 -2.68
N ARG A 80 -8.00 5.83 -3.19
CA ARG A 80 -7.63 5.99 -4.60
C ARG A 80 -6.19 6.48 -4.69
N ILE A 81 -5.38 5.82 -5.50
CA ILE A 81 -4.00 6.21 -5.79
C ILE A 81 -3.92 6.45 -7.28
N GLN A 82 -3.36 7.58 -7.68
CA GLN A 82 -3.25 7.96 -9.09
C GLN A 82 -1.85 8.46 -9.36
N ALA A 83 -1.29 8.05 -10.49
CA ALA A 83 -0.15 8.72 -11.10
C ALA A 83 -0.61 9.59 -12.27
N HIS A 84 -0.08 10.81 -12.32
CA HIS A 84 -0.43 11.81 -13.30
C HIS A 84 0.60 11.80 -14.42
N GLY A 85 0.19 11.33 -15.60
CA GLY A 85 1.03 11.30 -16.79
C GLY A 85 0.18 11.04 -18.03
N TYR A 86 0.50 11.70 -19.15
CA TYR A 86 -0.29 11.60 -20.38
C TYR A 86 -0.26 10.19 -20.99
N ARG A 87 0.84 9.46 -20.84
CA ARG A 87 1.00 8.08 -21.35
C ARG A 87 1.30 7.04 -20.27
N ASP A 88 1.82 7.51 -19.12
CA ASP A 88 2.25 6.66 -18.01
C ASP A 88 1.32 6.79 -16.79
N GLY A 89 0.13 7.38 -17.00
CA GLY A 89 -0.90 7.46 -15.98
C GLY A 89 -1.43 6.07 -15.64
N TRP A 90 -1.56 5.80 -14.35
CA TRP A 90 -2.14 4.57 -13.82
C TRP A 90 -2.93 4.91 -12.56
N TYR A 91 -3.83 4.01 -12.18
CA TYR A 91 -4.61 4.18 -10.97
C TYR A 91 -4.75 2.85 -10.21
N ALA A 92 -4.97 2.98 -8.90
CA ALA A 92 -5.31 1.87 -8.03
C ALA A 92 -6.42 2.31 -7.07
N THR A 93 -7.32 1.38 -6.75
CA THR A 93 -8.45 1.62 -5.84
C THR A 93 -8.55 0.51 -4.81
N PHE A 94 -9.00 0.86 -3.60
CA PHE A 94 -9.13 -0.07 -2.50
C PHE A 94 -10.40 0.18 -1.71
N GLY A 95 -11.05 -0.90 -1.30
CA GLY A 95 -12.23 -0.86 -0.44
C GLY A 95 -11.94 -0.28 0.95
N GLY A 96 -12.98 0.19 1.65
CA GLY A 96 -12.87 0.70 3.02
C GLY A 96 -12.40 -0.33 4.05
N ASN A 97 -12.61 -1.62 3.78
CA ASN A 97 -12.15 -2.72 4.63
C ASN A 97 -10.73 -3.20 4.32
N THR A 98 -10.06 -2.66 3.30
CA THR A 98 -8.67 -3.02 3.00
C THR A 98 -7.76 -2.57 4.15
N PRO A 99 -7.04 -3.47 4.82
CA PRO A 99 -6.18 -3.09 5.95
C PRO A 99 -5.11 -2.07 5.55
N VAL A 100 -5.01 -0.97 6.30
CA VAL A 100 -4.05 0.11 6.06
C VAL A 100 -2.60 -0.37 6.09
N GLU A 101 -2.27 -1.43 6.81
CA GLU A 101 -0.92 -2.00 6.87
C GLU A 101 -0.55 -2.75 5.57
N ILE A 102 -1.54 -3.31 4.86
CA ILE A 102 -1.33 -3.92 3.54
C ILE A 102 -1.17 -2.81 2.50
N LEU A 103 -2.08 -1.82 2.52
CA LEU A 103 -1.99 -0.66 1.64
C LEU A 103 -0.71 0.15 1.88
N ALA A 104 -0.21 0.20 3.12
CA ALA A 104 1.06 0.82 3.47
C ALA A 104 2.25 0.17 2.79
N GLY A 105 2.22 -1.13 2.50
CA GLY A 105 3.25 -1.80 1.71
C GLY A 105 3.47 -1.11 0.35
N LEU A 106 2.38 -0.74 -0.31
CA LEU A 106 2.42 0.03 -1.55
C LEU A 106 2.86 1.48 -1.30
N THR A 107 2.24 2.19 -0.36
CA THR A 107 2.54 3.62 -0.17
C THR A 107 3.95 3.88 0.35
N ASP A 108 4.52 2.96 1.14
CA ASP A 108 5.90 3.04 1.62
C ASP A 108 6.91 2.83 0.48
N ALA A 109 6.51 2.14 -0.60
CA ALA A 109 7.35 1.96 -1.77
C ALA A 109 7.59 3.28 -2.53
N PHE A 110 6.65 4.23 -2.51
CA PHE A 110 6.87 5.59 -3.06
C PHE A 110 8.01 6.34 -2.38
N LEU A 111 8.34 5.97 -1.14
CA LEU A 111 9.38 6.65 -0.38
C LEU A 111 10.78 6.13 -0.73
N LYS A 112 10.86 4.96 -1.39
CA LYS A 112 12.09 4.28 -1.77
C LYS A 112 12.48 4.64 -3.20
N PRO A 113 13.77 4.56 -3.56
CA PRO A 113 14.16 4.67 -4.96
C PRO A 113 13.54 3.53 -5.77
N VAL A 114 13.22 3.81 -7.04
CA VAL A 114 12.80 2.78 -7.99
C VAL A 114 13.96 1.77 -8.13
N PRO A 115 13.71 0.47 -7.94
CA PRO A 115 14.75 -0.54 -8.09
C PRO A 115 15.19 -0.64 -9.56
N GLU A 116 16.48 -0.93 -9.79
CA GLU A 116 17.03 -1.10 -11.14
C GLU A 116 16.43 -2.32 -11.86
N THR A 117 16.09 -3.36 -11.09
CA THR A 117 15.45 -4.59 -11.58
C THR A 117 14.04 -4.70 -11.03
N ALA A 118 13.07 -5.04 -11.88
CA ALA A 118 11.71 -5.30 -11.47
C ALA A 118 11.67 -6.48 -10.48
N PRO A 119 11.10 -6.30 -9.27
CA PRO A 119 10.99 -7.39 -8.32
C PRO A 119 9.99 -8.46 -8.79
N GLU A 120 10.25 -9.72 -8.44
CA GLU A 120 9.34 -10.83 -8.76
C GLU A 120 8.10 -10.83 -7.83
N ILE A 121 6.91 -10.89 -8.43
CA ILE A 121 5.63 -10.78 -7.70
C ILE A 121 5.17 -12.16 -7.20
N TRP A 122 4.99 -13.12 -8.12
CA TRP A 122 4.42 -14.44 -7.81
C TRP A 122 5.30 -15.33 -6.91
N PRO A 123 6.64 -15.38 -7.07
CA PRO A 123 7.50 -16.18 -6.18
C PRO A 123 7.37 -15.80 -4.70
N THR A 124 7.14 -14.51 -4.41
CA THR A 124 6.91 -14.03 -3.03
C THR A 124 5.68 -14.71 -2.40
N LEU A 125 4.60 -14.88 -3.16
CA LEU A 125 3.38 -15.56 -2.68
C LEU A 125 3.58 -17.07 -2.58
N ALA A 126 4.26 -17.67 -3.56
CA ALA A 126 4.56 -19.10 -3.54
C ALA A 126 5.41 -19.48 -2.32
N TRP A 127 6.40 -18.67 -1.94
CA TRP A 127 7.19 -18.87 -0.72
C TRP A 127 6.37 -18.71 0.57
N ALA A 128 5.33 -17.89 0.55
CA ALA A 128 4.34 -17.79 1.63
C ALA A 128 3.29 -18.92 1.59
N GLY A 129 3.48 -19.95 0.75
CA GLY A 129 2.63 -21.13 0.69
C GLY A 129 1.37 -20.96 -0.17
N TRP A 130 1.24 -19.87 -0.94
CA TRP A 130 0.08 -19.67 -1.80
C TRP A 130 0.12 -20.59 -3.01
N ALA A 131 -1.05 -21.09 -3.42
CA ALA A 131 -1.19 -21.86 -4.64
C ALA A 131 -1.19 -20.90 -5.85
N TYR A 132 -0.18 -21.03 -6.70
CA TYR A 132 -0.04 -20.25 -7.93
C TYR A 132 -0.46 -21.05 -9.16
N GLU A 133 -1.24 -20.43 -10.03
CA GLU A 133 -1.77 -20.99 -11.27
C GLU A 133 -1.60 -19.97 -12.41
N ARG A 134 -1.25 -20.47 -13.59
CA ARG A 134 -1.23 -19.70 -14.83
C ARG A 134 -1.93 -20.49 -15.92
N ASP A 135 -2.85 -19.85 -16.63
CA ASP A 135 -3.58 -20.47 -17.74
C ASP A 135 -2.92 -20.23 -19.10
N GLU A 136 -3.46 -20.89 -20.14
CA GLU A 136 -2.98 -20.79 -21.52
C GLU A 136 -3.14 -19.38 -22.12
N HIS A 137 -4.05 -18.57 -21.57
CA HIS A 137 -4.29 -17.19 -22.00
C HIS A 137 -3.36 -16.18 -21.30
N GLY A 138 -2.48 -16.66 -20.41
CA GLY A 138 -1.56 -15.82 -19.66
C GLY A 138 -2.22 -15.13 -18.46
N ASN A 139 -3.43 -15.52 -18.06
CA ASN A 139 -3.98 -15.11 -16.78
C ASN A 139 -3.24 -15.83 -15.67
N GLU A 140 -2.89 -15.08 -14.64
CA GLU A 140 -2.12 -15.56 -13.50
C GLU A 140 -2.94 -15.33 -12.24
N SER A 141 -2.93 -16.32 -11.34
CA SER A 141 -3.61 -16.20 -10.06
C SER A 141 -2.84 -16.89 -8.95
N ALA A 142 -2.88 -16.30 -7.77
CA ALA A 142 -2.39 -16.90 -6.54
C ALA A 142 -3.50 -16.87 -5.48
N ARG A 143 -3.70 -18.00 -4.79
CA ARG A 143 -4.70 -18.13 -3.72
C ARG A 143 -4.01 -18.49 -2.40
N HIS A 144 -4.39 -17.78 -1.34
CA HIS A 144 -3.93 -18.07 0.01
C HIS A 144 -4.48 -19.44 0.48
N PRO A 145 -3.75 -20.21 1.32
CA PRO A 145 -4.14 -21.56 1.73
C PRO A 145 -5.53 -21.73 2.34
N ASP A 146 -6.07 -20.70 2.99
CA ASP A 146 -7.44 -20.72 3.54
C ASP A 146 -8.55 -20.47 2.50
N GLY A 147 -8.18 -20.16 1.25
CA GLY A 147 -9.12 -19.91 0.16
C GLY A 147 -9.89 -18.60 0.26
N ILE A 148 -9.60 -17.73 1.24
CA ILE A 148 -10.32 -16.46 1.45
C ILE A 148 -9.67 -15.34 0.64
N LEU A 149 -8.34 -15.31 0.59
CA LEU A 149 -7.57 -14.25 -0.06
C LEU A 149 -6.99 -14.71 -1.41
N SER A 150 -7.09 -13.86 -2.43
CA SER A 150 -6.48 -14.13 -3.74
C SER A 150 -5.91 -12.86 -4.39
N LEU A 151 -4.83 -13.03 -5.16
CA LEU A 151 -4.27 -12.04 -6.08
C LEU A 151 -4.38 -12.60 -7.50
N ARG A 152 -4.86 -11.80 -8.44
CA ARG A 152 -5.04 -12.22 -9.85
C ARG A 152 -4.56 -11.13 -10.78
N ARG A 153 -3.97 -11.54 -11.88
CA ARG A 153 -3.69 -10.71 -13.06
C ARG A 153 -4.41 -11.36 -14.24
N ARG A 154 -5.41 -10.69 -14.80
CA ARG A 154 -6.23 -11.26 -15.87
C ARG A 154 -6.59 -10.21 -16.92
N ALA A 155 -6.85 -10.64 -18.14
CA ALA A 155 -7.56 -9.86 -19.16
C ALA A 155 -9.05 -10.26 -19.14
N VAL A 156 -9.99 -9.33 -19.41
CA VAL A 156 -11.42 -9.69 -19.48
C VAL A 156 -11.68 -10.44 -20.78
N GLU A 157 -11.14 -9.92 -21.88
CA GLU A 157 -11.19 -10.56 -23.20
C GLU A 157 -9.78 -10.83 -23.77
N PRO A 158 -9.61 -11.86 -24.62
CA PRO A 158 -8.35 -12.11 -25.31
C PRO A 158 -7.94 -10.89 -26.16
N GLY A 159 -6.78 -10.29 -25.84
CA GLY A 159 -6.25 -9.12 -26.54
C GLY A 159 -6.49 -7.78 -25.84
N GLU A 160 -7.19 -7.77 -24.70
CA GLU A 160 -7.30 -6.58 -23.85
C GLU A 160 -6.09 -6.41 -22.92
N ASP A 161 -5.98 -5.19 -22.37
CA ASP A 161 -5.03 -4.87 -21.31
C ASP A 161 -5.34 -5.74 -20.08
N PHE A 162 -4.29 -6.29 -19.46
CA PHE A 162 -4.43 -6.99 -18.19
C PHE A 162 -4.81 -5.98 -17.10
N PHE A 163 -5.35 -6.51 -16.01
CA PHE A 163 -5.53 -5.77 -14.78
C PHE A 163 -5.29 -6.67 -13.58
N TRP A 164 -4.91 -6.06 -12.47
CA TRP A 164 -4.65 -6.75 -11.22
C TRP A 164 -5.84 -6.59 -10.28
N THR A 165 -6.20 -7.67 -9.61
CA THR A 165 -7.20 -7.65 -8.55
C THR A 165 -6.68 -8.41 -7.34
N ALA A 166 -6.79 -7.81 -6.16
CA ALA A 166 -6.65 -8.52 -4.91
C ALA A 166 -8.00 -8.53 -4.19
N GLU A 167 -8.41 -9.66 -3.67
CA GLU A 167 -9.73 -9.81 -3.06
C GLU A 167 -9.66 -10.77 -1.87
N ALA A 168 -10.27 -10.37 -0.76
CA ALA A 168 -10.66 -11.26 0.31
C ALA A 168 -12.17 -11.50 0.23
N ALA A 169 -12.61 -12.74 0.10
CA ALA A 169 -14.02 -13.10 0.01
C ALA A 169 -14.33 -14.46 0.64
N LEU A 170 -15.48 -14.57 1.29
CA LEU A 170 -15.94 -15.80 1.93
C LEU A 170 -16.84 -16.60 0.99
N PRO A 171 -16.72 -17.94 0.94
CA PRO A 171 -17.69 -18.75 0.25
C PRO A 171 -19.04 -18.70 0.97
N THR A 172 -20.13 -18.46 0.24
CA THR A 172 -21.50 -18.32 0.81
C THR A 172 -22.30 -19.63 0.77
N GLY A 173 -21.66 -20.76 0.45
CA GLY A 173 -22.30 -22.09 0.35
C GLY A 173 -23.22 -22.30 -0.85
N LEU A 174 -23.75 -21.23 -1.47
CA LEU A 174 -24.62 -21.25 -2.65
C LEU A 174 -23.87 -21.03 -3.97
N GLY A 175 -22.57 -21.29 -4.00
CA GLY A 175 -21.70 -20.97 -5.15
C GLY A 175 -21.38 -19.47 -5.32
N GLY A 176 -21.86 -18.62 -4.42
CA GLY A 176 -21.52 -17.20 -4.36
C GLY A 176 -20.37 -16.89 -3.41
N HIS A 177 -19.83 -15.68 -3.51
CA HIS A 177 -18.83 -15.16 -2.58
C HIS A 177 -19.29 -13.86 -1.91
N GLU A 178 -19.12 -13.77 -0.60
CA GLU A 178 -19.27 -12.52 0.14
C GLU A 178 -17.92 -11.82 0.17
N ARG A 179 -17.78 -10.78 -0.65
CA ARG A 179 -16.59 -9.95 -0.64
C ARG A 179 -16.44 -9.30 0.73
N ILE A 180 -15.21 -9.27 1.27
CA ILE A 180 -14.83 -8.58 2.51
C ILE A 180 -14.22 -7.23 2.16
N TRP A 181 -13.25 -7.26 1.24
CA TRP A 181 -12.64 -6.09 0.62
C TRP A 181 -12.09 -6.49 -0.75
N HIS A 182 -11.80 -5.49 -1.58
CA HIS A 182 -11.15 -5.68 -2.87
C HIS A 182 -10.19 -4.53 -3.14
N ALA A 183 -9.23 -4.79 -4.02
CA ALA A 183 -8.34 -3.82 -4.58
C ALA A 183 -8.22 -4.06 -6.08
N TYR A 184 -8.17 -2.98 -6.84
CA TYR A 184 -7.96 -2.99 -8.28
C TYR A 184 -6.72 -2.17 -8.61
N PHE A 185 -5.92 -2.66 -9.55
CA PHE A 185 -4.75 -1.94 -10.05
C PHE A 185 -4.70 -2.06 -11.57
N ASP A 186 -4.34 -0.96 -12.21
CA ASP A 186 -3.96 -0.91 -13.61
C ASP A 186 -2.67 -1.73 -13.85
N ASP A 187 -2.57 -2.46 -14.96
CA ASP A 187 -1.37 -3.22 -15.33
C ASP A 187 -0.19 -2.30 -15.72
N ARG A 188 -0.45 -1.02 -16.00
CA ARG A 188 0.58 0.01 -16.18
C ARG A 188 1.25 0.44 -14.88
N MET A 189 0.71 0.02 -13.72
CA MET A 189 1.32 0.36 -12.44
C MET A 189 2.75 -0.21 -12.35
N PRO A 190 3.75 0.57 -11.92
CA PRO A 190 5.12 0.10 -11.84
C PRO A 190 5.26 -1.22 -11.04
N PRO A 191 5.97 -2.24 -11.57
CA PRO A 191 6.01 -3.57 -10.96
C PRO A 191 6.47 -3.60 -9.49
N HIS A 192 7.39 -2.70 -9.13
CA HIS A 192 7.89 -2.60 -7.76
C HIS A 192 6.81 -2.17 -6.74
N LEU A 193 5.77 -1.44 -7.16
CA LEU A 193 4.63 -1.09 -6.31
C LEU A 193 3.71 -2.28 -6.08
N ILE A 194 3.42 -3.06 -7.15
CA ILE A 194 2.65 -4.31 -7.05
C ILE A 194 3.40 -5.30 -6.16
N ALA A 195 4.72 -5.45 -6.35
CA ALA A 195 5.54 -6.34 -5.55
C ALA A 195 5.55 -5.94 -4.07
N ALA A 196 5.62 -4.64 -3.76
CA ALA A 196 5.59 -4.17 -2.37
C ALA A 196 4.22 -4.41 -1.71
N PHE A 197 3.13 -4.19 -2.44
CA PHE A 197 1.78 -4.58 -2.00
C PHE A 197 1.67 -6.09 -1.77
N THR A 198 2.19 -6.89 -2.70
CA THR A 198 2.16 -8.35 -2.66
C THR A 198 2.95 -8.90 -1.48
N HIS A 199 4.12 -8.34 -1.18
CA HIS A 199 4.87 -8.66 0.03
C HIS A 199 4.07 -8.37 1.31
N ALA A 200 3.32 -7.27 1.32
CA ALA A 200 2.44 -6.93 2.45
C ALA A 200 1.18 -7.82 2.52
N LEU A 201 0.71 -8.39 1.40
CA LEU A 201 -0.32 -9.44 1.43
C LEU A 201 0.21 -10.75 2.01
N ALA A 202 1.45 -11.11 1.66
CA ALA A 202 2.07 -12.39 2.01
C ALA A 202 2.52 -12.50 3.48
N SER A 203 2.56 -11.39 4.22
CA SER A 203 3.14 -11.36 5.56
C SER A 203 2.12 -11.75 6.63
N ASP A 204 2.56 -12.61 7.56
CA ASP A 204 1.78 -13.14 8.68
C ASP A 204 1.86 -12.27 9.95
N GLU A 205 2.44 -11.07 9.84
CA GLU A 205 2.58 -10.16 10.97
C GLU A 205 1.19 -9.75 11.50
N PRO A 206 0.95 -9.86 12.82
CA PRO A 206 -0.30 -9.43 13.42
C PRO A 206 -0.46 -7.91 13.30
N VAL A 207 -1.70 -7.46 13.25
CA VAL A 207 -2.01 -6.03 13.30
C VAL A 207 -2.77 -5.68 14.55
N GLN A 208 -2.61 -4.42 14.96
CA GLN A 208 -3.14 -3.93 16.22
C GLN A 208 -4.53 -3.38 15.98
N ARG A 209 -5.51 -3.95 16.68
CA ARG A 209 -6.92 -3.52 16.62
C ARG A 209 -7.50 -3.42 18.01
N ARG A 210 -8.51 -2.56 18.16
CA ARG A 210 -9.40 -2.65 19.32
C ARG A 210 -10.32 -3.84 19.12
N HIS A 211 -10.85 -4.38 20.22
CA HIS A 211 -11.75 -5.54 20.17
C HIS A 211 -12.95 -5.34 19.22
N TYR A 212 -13.51 -4.13 19.17
CA TYR A 212 -14.71 -3.84 18.37
C TYR A 212 -14.43 -3.21 17.00
N ASP A 213 -13.15 -3.04 16.63
CA ASP A 213 -12.78 -2.43 15.34
C ASP A 213 -12.72 -3.46 14.21
N VAL A 214 -12.75 -4.76 14.52
CA VAL A 214 -12.70 -5.82 13.52
C VAL A 214 -14.11 -6.12 13.01
N PRO A 215 -14.41 -5.93 11.71
CA PRO A 215 -15.76 -6.09 11.18
C PRO A 215 -16.32 -7.51 11.34
N ARG A 216 -15.45 -8.53 11.33
CA ARG A 216 -15.80 -9.95 11.42
C ARG A 216 -14.91 -10.65 12.45
N SER A 217 -15.12 -10.35 13.73
CA SER A 217 -14.29 -10.88 14.83
C SER A 217 -14.23 -12.41 14.89
N HIS A 218 -15.24 -13.13 14.40
CA HIS A 218 -15.26 -14.60 14.36
C HIS A 218 -14.30 -15.22 13.31
N LEU A 219 -13.73 -14.41 12.42
CA LEU A 219 -12.77 -14.85 11.40
C LEU A 219 -11.32 -14.53 11.76
N VAL A 220 -11.10 -13.93 12.92
CA VAL A 220 -9.76 -13.55 13.39
C VAL A 220 -9.51 -14.12 14.77
N THR A 221 -8.24 -14.36 15.06
CA THR A 221 -7.74 -14.56 16.41
C THR A 221 -7.30 -13.21 16.95
N GLN A 222 -7.78 -12.86 18.15
CA GLN A 222 -7.36 -11.67 18.88
C GLN A 222 -6.71 -12.07 20.19
N GLU A 223 -5.42 -11.80 20.31
CA GLU A 223 -4.65 -11.99 21.53
C GLU A 223 -4.29 -10.64 22.14
N ARG A 224 -3.98 -10.62 23.44
CA ARG A 224 -3.64 -9.36 24.11
C ARG A 224 -2.37 -8.78 23.49
N GLY A 225 -2.50 -7.58 22.92
CA GLY A 225 -1.41 -6.89 22.24
C GLY A 225 -0.51 -6.07 23.18
N PRO A 226 0.48 -5.38 22.61
CA PRO A 226 1.36 -4.46 23.32
C PRO A 226 0.59 -3.30 23.98
N ARG A 227 1.26 -2.64 24.94
CA ARG A 227 0.71 -1.46 25.61
C ARG A 227 0.62 -0.28 24.65
N GLY A 228 -0.34 0.61 24.88
CA GLY A 228 -0.54 1.82 24.07
C GLY A 228 0.71 2.69 23.89
N GLU A 229 1.50 2.85 24.94
CA GLU A 229 2.79 3.58 24.89
C GLU A 229 3.78 2.97 23.88
N GLN A 230 3.84 1.64 23.80
CA GLN A 230 4.71 0.94 22.84
C GLN A 230 4.23 1.17 21.41
N LEU A 231 2.92 1.22 21.19
CA LEU A 231 2.32 1.53 19.89
C LEU A 231 2.57 2.99 19.49
N ALA A 232 2.46 3.92 20.43
CA ALA A 232 2.82 5.32 20.19
C ALA A 232 4.29 5.45 19.77
N HIS A 233 5.21 4.81 20.52
CA HIS A 233 6.63 4.81 20.19
C HIS A 233 6.93 4.14 18.83
N ALA A 234 6.27 3.02 18.51
CA ALA A 234 6.39 2.34 17.22
C ALA A 234 5.91 3.24 16.07
N HIS A 235 4.82 3.97 16.28
CA HIS A 235 4.31 4.93 15.30
C HIS A 235 5.28 6.09 15.09
N GLU A 236 5.81 6.68 16.17
CA GLU A 236 6.85 7.71 16.06
C GLU A 236 8.10 7.23 15.32
N ALA A 237 8.53 5.99 15.59
CA ALA A 237 9.64 5.36 14.89
C ALA A 237 9.32 5.20 13.39
N ARG A 238 8.11 4.76 13.03
CA ARG A 238 7.63 4.71 11.64
C ARG A 238 7.70 6.08 10.96
N LEU A 239 7.23 7.14 11.62
CA LEU A 239 7.29 8.50 11.07
C LEU A 239 8.74 9.00 10.88
N LYS A 240 9.64 8.69 11.81
CA LYS A 240 11.08 9.00 11.70
C LYS A 240 11.70 8.26 10.51
N THR A 241 11.40 6.96 10.36
CA THR A 241 11.87 6.13 9.23
C THR A 241 11.34 6.65 7.90
N ALA A 242 10.06 6.94 7.78
CA ALA A 242 9.46 7.49 6.55
C ALA A 242 10.15 8.80 6.13
N ARG A 243 10.38 9.71 7.08
CA ARG A 243 11.11 10.96 6.84
C ARG A 243 12.55 10.72 6.40
N ALA A 244 13.27 9.81 7.06
CA ALA A 244 14.66 9.51 6.76
C ALA A 244 14.81 8.89 5.35
N THR A 245 13.96 7.92 5.01
CA THR A 245 13.94 7.26 3.70
C THR A 245 13.65 8.26 2.59
N ALA A 246 12.60 9.07 2.72
CA ALA A 246 12.25 10.09 1.72
C ALA A 246 13.37 11.12 1.50
N ARG A 247 14.04 11.56 2.59
CA ARG A 247 15.22 12.44 2.50
C ARG A 247 16.37 11.76 1.76
N LYS A 248 16.65 10.49 2.07
CA LYS A 248 17.70 9.72 1.40
C LYS A 248 17.44 9.62 -0.10
N THR A 249 16.22 9.22 -0.49
CA THR A 249 15.79 9.08 -1.89
C THR A 249 15.93 10.40 -2.65
N ARG A 250 15.46 11.52 -2.06
CA ARG A 250 15.60 12.86 -2.68
C ARG A 250 17.05 13.27 -2.90
N ARG A 251 17.94 13.01 -1.92
CA ARG A 251 19.38 13.31 -2.08
C ARG A 251 19.99 12.49 -3.22
N THR A 252 19.68 11.19 -3.30
CA THR A 252 20.18 10.33 -4.37
C THR A 252 19.72 10.81 -5.75
N ALA A 253 18.44 11.18 -5.89
CA ALA A 253 17.89 11.71 -7.14
C ALA A 253 18.59 13.02 -7.57
N LEU A 254 18.84 13.94 -6.63
CA LEU A 254 19.58 15.18 -6.91
C LEU A 254 21.03 14.93 -7.30
N SER A 255 21.69 13.94 -6.70
CA SER A 255 23.06 13.56 -7.08
C SER A 255 23.14 12.96 -8.48
N ALA A 256 22.14 12.17 -8.89
CA ALA A 256 22.08 11.58 -10.24
C ALA A 256 21.84 12.62 -11.35
N GLN A 257 21.25 13.77 -11.03
CA GLN A 257 21.02 14.87 -11.97
C GLN A 257 22.25 15.76 -12.20
N LYS A 258 23.35 15.58 -11.45
CA LYS A 258 24.57 16.37 -11.63
C LYS A 258 25.33 15.88 -12.87
N PRO A 259 25.62 16.72 -13.89
CA PRO A 259 26.37 16.31 -15.06
C PRO A 259 27.78 15.83 -14.67
N PRO A 260 28.36 14.82 -15.36
CA PRO A 260 29.77 14.49 -15.19
C PRO A 260 30.62 15.73 -15.50
N ALA A 261 31.62 15.98 -14.65
CA ALA A 261 32.54 17.10 -14.86
C ALA A 261 33.20 16.97 -16.25
N PRO A 262 33.33 18.05 -17.03
CA PRO A 262 33.98 17.98 -18.33
C PRO A 262 35.40 17.46 -18.15
N SER A 263 35.71 16.35 -18.83
CA SER A 263 37.07 15.81 -18.90
C SER A 263 37.97 16.86 -19.53
N THR A 264 38.88 17.44 -18.75
CA THR A 264 39.93 18.30 -19.26
C THR A 264 40.80 17.47 -20.20
N ILE A 265 40.60 17.65 -21.51
CA ILE A 265 41.54 17.17 -22.53
C ILE A 265 42.82 17.95 -22.31
N THR A 266 43.83 17.31 -21.74
CA THR A 266 45.18 17.87 -21.63
C THR A 266 45.71 18.09 -23.04
N ALA A 267 45.74 19.35 -23.48
CA ALA A 267 46.39 19.74 -24.72
C ALA A 267 47.90 19.46 -24.60
N LEU A 268 48.40 18.56 -25.45
CA LEU A 268 49.83 18.30 -25.61
C LEU A 268 50.51 19.57 -26.13
N PRO A 269 51.59 20.07 -25.50
CA PRO A 269 52.31 21.22 -26.02
C PRO A 269 53.04 20.86 -27.32
N ALA A 270 52.85 21.69 -28.35
CA ALA A 270 53.58 21.62 -29.60
C ALA A 270 55.08 21.82 -29.34
N ARG A 271 55.90 20.85 -29.76
CA ARG A 271 57.36 21.00 -29.82
C ARG A 271 57.73 21.86 -31.02
N SER A 272 58.29 23.03 -30.74
CA SER A 272 58.93 23.91 -31.71
C SER A 272 60.37 23.46 -31.94
N ARG A 273 60.74 23.33 -33.23
CA ARG A 273 62.06 23.29 -33.90
C ARG A 273 63.31 22.89 -33.12
#